data_AF-E4TC83-F1
#
_entry.id   AF-E4TC83-F1
#
_cell.length_a   1.000
_cell.length_b   1.000
_cell.length_c   1.000
_cell.angle_alpha   90.00
_cell.angle_beta   90.00
_cell.angle_gamma   90.00
#
_symmetry.space_group_name_H-M   'P 1'
#
loop_
_entity.id
_entity.type
_entity.pdbx_description
1 polymer ?
#
loop_
_entity_poly.entity_id
_entity_poly.type
_entity_poly.pdbx_seq_one_letter_code
_entity_poly.pdbx_strand_id
1 'polypeptide(L)'
;MDYVKKNGPLRGFRRAVYPYGFAYETGKQYRLGAAYVGWGNYRIGIDSDRYVRHPIQNIGAHNIVSPQPVFQVLSNGINPYFQYQTRNRFSSW
;
A
#
# COMPACT_ATOMS: atom_id res chain seq x y z
N MET A 1 -5.25 -7.52 18.48
CA MET A 1 -6.18 -6.36 18.61
C MET A 1 -6.27 -5.80 20.02
N ASP A 2 -6.15 -6.64 21.07
CA ASP A 2 -6.42 -6.21 22.45
C ASP A 2 -5.47 -5.13 22.98
N TYR A 3 -4.23 -5.13 22.52
CA TYR A 3 -3.28 -4.05 22.82
C TYR A 3 -3.77 -2.68 22.31
N VAL A 4 -4.29 -2.62 21.09
CA VAL A 4 -4.72 -1.36 20.44
C VAL A 4 -6.05 -0.88 21.02
N LYS A 5 -6.95 -1.81 21.40
CA LYS A 5 -8.18 -1.48 22.12
C LYS A 5 -7.89 -0.84 23.50
N LYS A 6 -6.82 -1.28 24.18
CA LYS A 6 -6.43 -0.77 25.50
C LYS A 6 -5.59 0.52 25.45
N ASN A 7 -4.69 0.64 24.48
CA ASN A 7 -3.66 1.70 24.44
C ASN A 7 -3.87 2.74 23.32
N GLY A 8 -4.93 2.61 22.53
CA GLY A 8 -5.21 3.48 21.40
C GLY A 8 -4.43 3.13 20.12
N PRO A 9 -4.68 3.87 19.03
CA PRO A 9 -4.16 3.55 17.70
C PRO A 9 -2.64 3.70 17.63
N LEU A 10 -1.98 2.77 16.92
CA LEU A 10 -0.54 2.84 16.75
C LEU A 10 -0.16 3.94 15.75
N ARG A 11 1.00 4.56 15.97
CA ARG A 11 1.61 5.50 15.03
C ARG A 11 2.86 4.86 14.46
N GLY A 12 2.96 4.88 13.14
CA GLY A 12 4.15 4.42 12.43
C GLY A 12 4.82 5.54 11.66
N PHE A 13 5.54 5.17 10.61
CA PHE A 13 6.35 6.09 9.81
C PHE A 13 5.59 7.36 9.40
N ARG A 14 6.23 8.52 9.66
CA ARG A 14 5.69 9.87 9.36
C ARG A 14 4.21 10.03 9.75
N ARG A 15 3.89 9.67 11.00
CA ARG A 15 2.55 9.86 11.61
C ARG A 15 1.40 9.15 10.89
N ALA A 16 1.67 8.11 10.09
CA ALA A 16 0.59 7.20 9.69
C ALA A 16 -0.06 6.62 10.95
N VAL A 17 -1.39 6.65 11.00
CA VAL A 17 -2.18 6.12 12.11
C VAL A 17 -2.72 4.76 11.71
N TYR A 18 -2.63 3.81 12.64
CA TYR A 18 -2.97 2.40 12.42
C TYR A 18 -3.97 1.97 13.52
N PRO A 19 -5.29 2.15 13.28
CA PRO A 19 -6.33 1.95 14.29
C PRO A 19 -6.49 0.52 14.78
N TYR A 20 -6.01 -0.46 14.02
CA TYR A 20 -6.13 -1.89 14.32
C TYR A 20 -4.78 -2.58 14.59
N GLY A 21 -3.71 -1.78 14.69
CA GLY A 21 -2.35 -2.27 14.91
C GLY A 21 -1.66 -2.75 13.64
N PHE A 22 -0.45 -3.27 13.80
CA PHE A 22 0.36 -3.75 12.68
C PHE A 22 0.09 -5.23 12.37
N ALA A 23 0.08 -5.57 11.09
CA ALA A 23 0.24 -6.95 10.66
C ALA A 23 1.61 -7.47 11.14
N TYR A 24 1.63 -8.69 11.67
CA TYR A 24 2.89 -9.32 12.05
C TYR A 24 3.62 -9.81 10.80
N GLU A 25 4.81 -9.28 10.55
CA GLU A 25 5.63 -9.60 9.37
C GLU A 25 7.04 -9.96 9.81
N THR A 26 7.53 -11.10 9.33
CA THR A 26 8.90 -11.58 9.58
C THR A 26 9.75 -11.41 8.33
N GLY A 27 10.98 -10.91 8.50
CA GLY A 27 11.95 -10.72 7.40
C GLY A 27 11.90 -9.33 6.76
N LYS A 28 12.59 -9.18 5.62
CA LYS A 28 12.67 -7.90 4.91
C LYS A 28 11.33 -7.58 4.24
N GLN A 29 10.73 -6.46 4.63
CA GLN A 29 9.44 -6.02 4.12
C GLN A 29 9.60 -5.29 2.78
N TYR A 30 8.73 -5.59 1.81
CA TYR A 30 8.67 -4.94 0.50
C TYR A 30 7.32 -4.27 0.30
N ARG A 31 7.30 -2.99 -0.07
CA ARG A 31 6.07 -2.22 -0.31
C ARG A 31 6.02 -1.78 -1.76
N LEU A 32 4.99 -2.21 -2.47
CA LEU A 32 4.67 -1.73 -3.80
C LEU A 32 3.28 -1.08 -3.76
N GLY A 33 3.20 0.14 -4.26
CA GLY A 33 1.97 0.89 -4.44
C GLY A 33 1.97 1.53 -5.81
N ALA A 34 1.96 0.72 -6.86
CA ALA A 34 1.99 1.21 -8.22
C ALA A 34 0.58 1.56 -8.72
N ALA A 35 0.38 2.81 -9.13
CA ALA A 35 -0.77 3.27 -9.89
C ALA A 35 -0.29 3.69 -11.27
N TYR A 36 -0.79 3.05 -12.32
CA TYR A 36 -0.35 3.28 -13.69
C TYR A 36 -1.50 3.17 -14.67
N VAL A 37 -1.33 3.85 -15.79
CA VAL A 37 -2.11 3.62 -17.01
C VAL A 37 -1.29 2.76 -17.96
N GLY A 38 -1.95 1.91 -18.74
CA GLY A 38 -1.28 1.04 -19.69
C GLY A 38 -1.86 1.17 -21.10
N TRP A 39 -0.99 1.30 -22.10
CA TRP A 39 -1.33 1.32 -23.53
C TRP A 39 -0.50 0.26 -24.25
N GLY A 40 -1.14 -0.67 -24.95
CA GLY A 40 -0.44 -1.80 -25.58
C GLY A 40 0.40 -2.56 -24.55
N ASN A 41 1.71 -2.73 -24.78
CA ASN A 41 2.61 -3.45 -23.88
C ASN A 41 3.28 -2.58 -22.80
N TYR A 42 2.94 -1.28 -22.73
CA TYR A 42 3.59 -0.31 -21.85
C TYR A 42 2.70 0.05 -20.66
N ARG A 43 3.32 0.31 -19.50
CA ARG A 43 2.71 0.84 -18.28
C ARG A 43 3.54 2.00 -17.77
N ILE A 44 2.90 3.14 -17.58
CA ILE A 44 3.52 4.37 -17.10
C ILE A 44 2.69 4.90 -15.93
N GLY A 45 3.36 5.25 -14.84
CA GLY A 45 2.67 5.79 -13.68
C GLY A 45 3.60 6.13 -12.54
N ILE A 46 3.08 6.01 -11.33
CA ILE A 46 3.78 6.28 -10.09
C ILE A 46 3.77 5.04 -9.21
N ASP A 47 4.84 4.82 -8.46
CA ASP A 47 4.90 3.86 -7.38
C ASP A 47 5.15 4.58 -6.06
N SER A 48 4.23 4.38 -5.12
CA SER A 48 4.33 4.95 -3.78
C SER A 48 3.63 4.11 -2.72
N ASP A 49 4.40 3.73 -1.72
CA ASP A 49 3.87 3.09 -0.52
C ASP A 49 2.90 4.01 0.25
N ARG A 50 3.29 5.25 0.54
CA ARG A 50 2.46 6.17 1.33
C ARG A 50 1.26 6.71 0.58
N TYR A 51 1.37 7.00 -0.72
CA TYR A 51 0.33 7.76 -1.43
C TYR A 51 -0.60 6.88 -2.28
N VAL A 52 -0.22 5.64 -2.60
CA VAL A 52 -1.06 4.72 -3.38
C VAL A 52 -1.45 3.52 -2.53
N ARG A 53 -0.48 2.75 -2.03
CA ARG A 53 -0.76 1.52 -1.28
C ARG A 53 -1.50 1.81 0.01
N HIS A 54 -1.02 2.76 0.81
CA HIS A 54 -1.58 3.03 2.13
C HIS A 54 -3.05 3.49 2.08
N PRO A 55 -3.48 4.41 1.20
CA PRO A 55 -4.90 4.73 1.06
C PRO A 55 -5.76 3.55 0.61
N ILE A 56 -5.30 2.76 -0.36
CA ILE A 56 -6.10 1.66 -0.93
C ILE A 56 -6.20 0.50 0.06
N GLN A 57 -5.06 0.00 0.53
CA GLN A 57 -5.00 -1.17 1.40
C GLN A 57 -5.32 -0.79 2.84
N ASN A 58 -4.49 0.06 3.46
CA ASN A 58 -4.61 0.28 4.90
C ASN A 58 -5.87 1.06 5.26
N ILE A 59 -6.22 2.10 4.50
CA ILE A 59 -7.41 2.91 4.80
C ILE A 59 -8.66 2.26 4.18
N GLY A 60 -8.66 1.97 2.88
CA GLY A 60 -9.80 1.37 2.19
C GLY A 60 -10.12 -0.03 2.69
N ALA A 61 -9.26 -1.00 2.38
CA ALA A 61 -9.56 -2.40 2.65
C ALA A 61 -9.52 -2.75 4.15
N HIS A 62 -8.49 -2.29 4.88
CA HIS A 62 -8.24 -2.75 6.24
C HIS A 62 -8.87 -1.88 7.34
N ASN A 63 -9.26 -0.64 7.05
CA ASN A 63 -10.00 0.19 8.02
C ASN A 63 -11.50 0.28 7.69
N ILE A 64 -11.86 0.48 6.42
CA ILE A 64 -13.27 0.72 6.04
C ILE A 64 -13.98 -0.59 5.73
N VAL A 65 -13.43 -1.43 4.85
CA VAL A 65 -14.12 -2.64 4.36
C VAL A 65 -14.08 -3.78 5.37
N SER A 66 -12.90 -4.09 5.90
CA SER A 66 -12.69 -5.19 6.83
C SER A 66 -11.65 -4.79 7.88
N PRO A 67 -12.10 -4.25 9.03
CA PRO A 67 -11.26 -3.85 10.16
C PRO A 67 -10.26 -4.94 10.57
N GLN A 68 -8.99 -4.75 10.26
CA GLN A 68 -7.94 -5.72 10.55
C GLN A 68 -6.56 -5.05 10.65
N PRO A 69 -5.55 -5.70 11.26
CA PRO A 69 -4.20 -5.16 11.33
C PRO A 69 -3.65 -4.79 9.94
N VAL A 70 -2.86 -3.72 9.91
CA VAL A 70 -2.45 -3.02 8.69
C VAL A 70 -0.95 -3.09 8.49
N PHE A 71 -0.51 -3.04 7.23
CA PHE A 71 0.92 -3.08 6.92
C PHE A 71 1.60 -1.76 7.23
N GLN A 72 2.79 -1.80 7.83
CA GLN A 72 3.55 -0.58 8.07
C GLN A 72 3.98 0.08 6.74
N VAL A 73 3.82 1.40 6.66
CA VAL A 73 4.43 2.24 5.62
C VAL A 73 5.93 2.37 5.91
N LEU A 74 6.75 2.08 4.91
CA LEU A 74 8.22 2.10 4.95
C LEU A 74 8.80 3.28 4.15
N SER A 75 8.06 3.85 3.19
CA SER A 75 8.55 4.95 2.35
C SER A 75 7.48 6.00 2.07
N ASN A 76 7.92 7.26 1.98
CA ASN A 76 7.12 8.40 1.51
C ASN A 76 7.54 8.87 0.11
N GLY A 77 8.40 8.12 -0.58
CA GLY A 77 8.80 8.43 -1.94
C GLY A 77 7.62 8.30 -2.92
N ILE A 78 7.63 9.14 -3.94
CA ILE A 78 6.85 8.95 -5.16
C ILE A 78 7.88 8.71 -6.25
N ASN A 79 7.97 7.47 -6.73
CA ASN A 79 8.92 7.10 -7.75
C ASN A 79 8.20 6.95 -9.10
N PRO A 80 8.80 7.37 -10.22
CA PRO A 80 8.30 7.00 -11.53
C PRO A 80 8.23 5.48 -11.66
N TYR A 81 7.09 4.97 -12.15
CA TYR A 81 6.89 3.56 -12.43
C TYR A 81 6.81 3.34 -13.93
N PHE A 82 7.68 2.49 -14.44
CA PHE A 82 7.69 2.06 -15.84
C PHE A 82 7.78 0.54 -15.92
N GLN A 83 6.92 -0.07 -16.74
CA GLN A 83 6.99 -1.49 -17.02
C GLN A 83 6.60 -1.77 -18.48
N TYR A 84 7.38 -2.63 -19.14
CA TYR A 84 7.07 -3.20 -20.45
C TYR A 84 6.87 -4.71 -20.32
N GLN A 85 5.84 -5.27 -20.97
CA GLN A 85 5.57 -6.71 -20.97
C GLN A 85 5.39 -7.22 -22.40
N THR A 86 6.06 -8.31 -22.78
CA THR A 86 5.99 -8.89 -24.13
C THR A 86 4.59 -9.38 -24.54
N ARG A 87 3.74 -9.73 -23.56
CA ARG A 87 2.31 -10.03 -23.72
C ARG A 87 1.53 -9.27 -22.65
N ASN A 88 0.67 -8.35 -23.06
CA ASN A 88 -0.20 -7.64 -22.12
C ASN A 88 -1.38 -8.52 -21.67
N ARG A 89 -1.56 -8.66 -20.34
CA ARG A 89 -2.69 -9.37 -19.73
C ARG A 89 -3.95 -8.50 -19.56
N PHE A 90 -3.82 -7.18 -19.69
CA PHE A 90 -4.91 -6.20 -19.54
C PHE A 90 -4.65 -5.01 -20.48
N SER A 91 -5.23 -5.01 -21.69
CA SER A 91 -5.25 -3.83 -22.55
C SER A 91 -6.34 -2.87 -22.08
N SER A 92 -6.00 -1.60 -21.86
CA SER A 92 -7.04 -0.56 -21.92
C SER A 92 -7.40 -0.39 -23.39
N TRP A 93 -8.65 -0.64 -23.69
CA TRP A 93 -9.26 -0.50 -25.02
C TRP A 93 -9.46 0.98 -25.33
#